data_AF-A0A3Q2Q409-F1
#
_entry.id   AF-A0A3Q2Q409-F1
#
_cell.length_a   1.000
_cell.length_b   1.000
_cell.length_c   1.000
_cell.angle_alpha   90.00
_cell.angle_beta   90.00
_cell.angle_gamma   90.00
#
_symmetry.space_group_name_H-M   'P 1'
#
loop_
_entity.id
_entity.type
_entity.pdbx_description
1 polymer ?
#
loop_
_entity_poly.entity_id
_entity_poly.type
_entity_poly.pdbx_seq_one_letter_code
_entity_poly.pdbx_strand_id
1 'polypeptide(L)'
;VENRGDLCGEEQKNSERIKLSEVVGTGKDGRILKEDILNFLAKQTGESSVGSEPAMMKTMTAALKIPHFGYCDEVDLSRLVVLRSELKPVAERRGVKLTLLIGCELTNAASLGLLHFPILNSSLDEGCQNITYKASHNIGLAMDTSQGLLVPNVKNVQSLSVFEIAQELNRLQTLGAVGQLGQAELSGGTFTLSNIGSIGGTYAKPVILPPEVAIGALGKIQVLPRFDGGGHVTRAHIMKVSWSADHRIIDGATMCRFSNLWREYLENPASMVLDLK
;
A
#
# COMPACT_ATOMS: atom_id res chain seq x y z
N VAL A 1 -16.53 41.29 -54.57
CA VAL A 1 -15.05 41.32 -54.55
C VAL A 1 -14.65 42.24 -53.41
N GLU A 2 -13.61 41.87 -52.69
CA GLU A 2 -12.96 42.55 -51.54
C GLU A 2 -13.39 42.21 -50.11
N ASN A 3 -12.49 41.42 -49.52
CA ASN A 3 -12.04 41.35 -48.13
C ASN A 3 -12.13 42.65 -47.33
N ARG A 4 -12.46 42.51 -46.03
CA ARG A 4 -11.58 42.82 -44.89
C ARG A 4 -12.27 42.49 -43.56
N GLY A 5 -11.53 41.86 -42.65
CA GLY A 5 -11.96 41.67 -41.27
C GLY A 5 -11.11 40.64 -40.53
N ASP A 6 -9.80 40.85 -40.47
CA ASP A 6 -8.93 40.14 -39.51
C ASP A 6 -9.29 40.57 -38.08
N LEU A 7 -9.57 39.61 -37.21
CA LEU A 7 -9.35 39.74 -35.77
C LEU A 7 -8.60 38.51 -35.28
N CYS A 8 -7.45 38.83 -34.70
CA CYS A 8 -6.40 37.99 -34.19
C CYS A 8 -6.84 37.16 -32.97
N GLY A 9 -6.42 35.90 -32.93
CA GLY A 9 -6.49 35.04 -31.76
C GLY A 9 -5.62 33.82 -32.02
N GLU A 10 -4.44 33.80 -31.43
CA GLU A 10 -3.45 32.73 -31.53
C GLU A 10 -4.06 31.38 -31.09
N GLU A 11 -4.48 30.55 -32.04
CA GLU A 11 -4.74 29.13 -31.76
C GLU A 11 -3.45 28.32 -32.00
N GLN A 12 -2.95 27.80 -30.90
CA GLN A 12 -1.81 26.91 -30.78
C GLN A 12 -1.83 25.76 -31.80
N LYS A 13 -0.72 25.68 -32.54
CA LYS A 13 -0.06 24.48 -33.07
C LYS A 13 -0.65 23.14 -32.61
N ASN A 14 -1.45 22.49 -33.46
CA ASN A 14 -1.20 21.13 -33.94
C ASN A 14 -2.13 20.82 -35.12
N SER A 15 -1.77 21.26 -36.33
CA SER A 15 -2.54 20.94 -37.54
C SER A 15 -2.15 19.55 -38.06
N GLU A 16 -2.57 18.51 -37.36
CA GLU A 16 -2.65 17.18 -37.96
C GLU A 16 -3.68 17.25 -39.09
N ARG A 17 -3.23 17.11 -40.35
CA ARG A 17 -4.10 17.10 -41.53
C ARG A 17 -4.93 15.82 -41.52
N ILE A 18 -6.08 15.86 -40.84
CA ILE A 18 -7.05 14.76 -40.86
C ILE A 18 -7.67 14.68 -42.27
N LYS A 19 -7.50 13.54 -42.94
CA LYS A 19 -8.22 13.27 -44.19
C LYS A 19 -9.67 12.93 -43.87
N LEU A 20 -10.57 13.89 -44.10
CA LEU A 20 -12.02 13.74 -43.88
C LEU A 20 -12.65 12.57 -44.66
N SER A 21 -11.97 12.03 -45.68
CA SER A 21 -12.40 10.83 -46.42
C SER A 21 -12.32 9.53 -45.62
N GLU A 22 -11.55 9.51 -44.53
CA GLU A 22 -11.32 8.31 -43.70
C GLU A 22 -12.22 8.28 -42.45
N VAL A 23 -12.96 9.36 -42.19
CA VAL A 23 -13.87 9.49 -41.05
C VAL A 23 -15.28 9.09 -41.49
N VAL A 24 -15.84 8.05 -40.85
CA VAL A 24 -17.21 7.61 -41.12
C VAL A 24 -18.18 8.56 -40.41
N GLY A 25 -18.98 9.30 -41.18
CA GLY A 25 -19.96 10.26 -40.65
C GLY A 25 -21.25 9.60 -40.18
N THR A 26 -21.63 9.84 -38.93
CA THR A 26 -22.85 9.28 -38.31
C THR A 26 -24.06 10.22 -38.36
N GLY A 27 -23.88 11.44 -38.90
CA GLY A 27 -24.95 12.42 -39.04
C GLY A 27 -25.95 12.10 -40.15
N LYS A 28 -27.11 12.78 -40.10
CA LYS A 28 -28.16 12.68 -41.13
C LYS A 28 -27.59 12.99 -42.53
N ASP A 29 -27.81 12.08 -43.46
CA ASP A 29 -27.26 12.07 -44.83
C ASP A 29 -25.73 11.83 -44.92
N GLY A 30 -25.14 11.15 -43.92
CA GLY A 30 -23.70 10.81 -43.93
C GLY A 30 -22.79 11.98 -43.58
N ARG A 31 -23.33 13.03 -42.95
CA ARG A 31 -22.54 14.18 -42.48
C ARG A 31 -21.62 13.77 -41.35
N ILE A 32 -20.36 14.19 -41.44
CA ILE A 32 -19.36 14.01 -40.39
C ILE A 32 -19.65 15.03 -39.28
N LEU A 33 -19.94 14.54 -38.08
CA LEU A 33 -20.16 15.37 -36.91
C LEU A 33 -18.83 15.58 -36.15
N LYS A 34 -18.79 16.59 -35.28
CA LYS A 34 -17.63 16.87 -34.41
C LYS A 34 -17.23 15.62 -33.59
N GLU A 35 -18.20 14.85 -33.15
CA GLU A 35 -18.02 13.62 -32.38
C GLU A 35 -17.33 12.51 -33.19
N ASP A 36 -17.60 12.42 -34.50
CA ASP A 36 -16.97 11.42 -35.39
C ASP A 36 -15.48 11.70 -35.58
N ILE A 37 -15.10 12.98 -35.69
CA ILE A 37 -13.71 13.43 -35.80
C ILE A 37 -12.96 13.16 -34.48
N LEU A 38 -13.59 13.45 -33.34
CA LEU A 38 -13.00 13.20 -32.02
C LEU A 38 -12.82 11.69 -31.76
N ASN A 39 -13.79 10.85 -32.13
CA ASN A 39 -13.69 9.40 -32.01
C ASN A 39 -12.64 8.79 -32.94
N PHE A 40 -12.47 9.33 -34.14
CA PHE A 40 -11.43 8.92 -35.07
C PHE A 40 -10.03 9.30 -34.56
N LEU A 41 -9.89 10.50 -34.01
CA LEU A 41 -8.65 10.95 -33.35
C LEU A 41 -8.31 10.08 -32.15
N ALA A 42 -9.26 9.80 -31.26
CA ALA A 42 -9.05 8.92 -30.10
C ALA A 42 -8.61 7.49 -30.50
N LYS A 43 -9.12 6.98 -31.63
CA LYS A 43 -8.69 5.69 -32.20
C LYS A 43 -7.29 5.75 -32.82
N GLN A 44 -6.87 6.87 -33.41
CA GLN A 44 -5.54 7.03 -33.99
C GLN A 44 -4.46 7.32 -32.95
N THR A 45 -4.76 8.07 -31.89
CA THR A 45 -3.82 8.36 -30.80
C THR A 45 -3.59 7.18 -29.87
N GLY A 46 -4.38 6.10 -30.01
CA GLY A 46 -4.33 4.96 -29.11
C GLY A 46 -4.77 5.32 -27.68
N GLU A 47 -5.40 6.48 -27.49
CA GLU A 47 -6.00 6.87 -26.22
C GLU A 47 -7.27 6.05 -26.01
N SER A 48 -7.05 4.83 -25.56
CA SER A 48 -8.07 4.00 -24.97
C SER A 48 -8.54 4.73 -23.71
N SER A 49 -9.67 5.42 -23.77
CA SER A 49 -10.38 5.83 -22.57
C SER A 49 -10.84 4.55 -21.87
N VAL A 50 -10.00 4.04 -20.97
CA VAL A 50 -10.31 2.87 -20.16
C VAL A 50 -11.53 3.23 -19.31
N GLY A 51 -12.70 2.75 -19.72
CA GLY A 51 -14.04 3.10 -19.23
C GLY A 51 -14.38 2.62 -17.82
N SER A 52 -13.41 2.58 -16.92
CA SER A 52 -13.61 2.48 -15.49
C SER A 52 -12.54 3.34 -14.85
N GLU A 53 -12.92 4.36 -14.07
CA GLU A 53 -11.95 5.02 -13.20
C GLU A 53 -11.21 3.93 -12.43
N PRO A 54 -9.89 3.79 -12.59
CA PRO A 54 -9.15 2.74 -11.90
C PRO A 54 -9.45 2.87 -10.41
N ALA A 55 -9.78 1.77 -9.72
CA ALA A 55 -10.10 1.81 -8.28
C ALA A 55 -9.03 2.56 -7.46
N MET A 56 -7.78 2.49 -7.92
CA MET A 56 -6.65 3.28 -7.42
C MET A 56 -6.84 4.79 -7.57
N MET A 57 -7.28 5.29 -8.73
CA MET A 57 -7.51 6.73 -8.96
C MET A 57 -8.55 7.28 -7.98
N LYS A 58 -9.68 6.57 -7.82
CA LYS A 58 -10.73 6.94 -6.86
C LYS A 58 -10.21 6.99 -5.42
N THR A 59 -9.48 5.95 -5.01
CA THR A 59 -8.93 5.82 -3.65
C THR A 59 -7.88 6.89 -3.36
N MET A 60 -6.96 7.12 -4.29
CA MET A 60 -5.90 8.14 -4.15
C MET A 60 -6.47 9.56 -4.16
N THR A 61 -7.49 9.81 -4.98
CA THR A 61 -8.19 11.11 -5.00
C THR A 61 -8.88 11.39 -3.67
N ALA A 62 -9.50 10.36 -3.06
CA ALA A 62 -10.07 10.48 -1.72
C ALA A 62 -8.99 10.75 -0.65
N ALA A 63 -7.83 10.08 -0.76
CA ALA A 63 -6.72 10.26 0.16
C ALA A 63 -6.13 11.67 0.14
N LEU A 64 -6.20 12.41 -0.98
CA LEU A 64 -5.73 13.80 -1.05
C LEU A 64 -6.39 14.74 -0.02
N LYS A 65 -7.60 14.41 0.44
CA LYS A 65 -8.32 15.19 1.47
C LYS A 65 -7.76 14.95 2.88
N ILE A 66 -6.90 13.96 3.06
CA ILE A 66 -6.35 13.55 4.36
C ILE A 66 -5.01 14.27 4.58
N PRO A 67 -4.86 15.04 5.67
CA PRO A 67 -3.56 15.57 6.09
C PRO A 67 -2.65 14.42 6.53
N HIS A 68 -1.66 14.06 5.70
CA HIS A 68 -0.74 12.96 5.98
C HIS A 68 0.42 13.43 6.86
N PHE A 69 0.48 12.90 8.08
CA PHE A 69 1.68 12.92 8.91
C PHE A 69 2.60 11.77 8.50
N GLY A 70 3.89 12.03 8.30
CA GLY A 70 4.90 11.01 7.99
C GLY A 70 5.90 10.85 9.14
N TYR A 71 6.14 9.63 9.58
CA TYR A 71 7.16 9.30 10.58
C TYR A 71 8.03 8.16 10.07
N CYS A 72 9.36 8.31 10.15
CA CYS A 72 10.30 7.33 9.62
C CYS A 72 11.29 6.92 10.70
N ASP A 73 11.65 5.64 10.72
CA ASP A 73 12.62 5.10 11.66
C ASP A 73 13.41 3.94 11.05
N GLU A 74 14.49 3.54 11.73
CA GLU A 74 15.26 2.33 11.44
C GLU A 74 15.01 1.28 12.52
N VAL A 75 14.96 0.01 12.11
CA VAL A 75 14.75 -1.14 12.99
C VAL A 75 15.86 -2.16 12.76
N ASP A 76 16.49 -2.63 13.83
CA ASP A 76 17.48 -3.71 13.76
C ASP A 76 16.81 -5.09 13.85
N LEU A 77 16.79 -5.80 12.72
CA LEU A 77 16.23 -7.14 12.61
C LEU A 77 17.29 -8.24 12.79
N SER A 78 18.50 -7.94 13.24
CA SER A 78 19.59 -8.93 13.34
C SER A 78 19.20 -10.14 14.18
N ARG A 79 18.54 -9.91 15.34
CA ARG A 79 18.06 -10.98 16.22
C ARG A 79 16.94 -11.79 15.58
N LEU A 80 16.01 -11.12 14.90
CA LEU A 80 14.92 -11.78 14.17
C LEU A 80 15.46 -12.67 13.04
N VAL A 81 16.49 -12.23 12.31
CA VAL A 81 17.12 -13.02 11.24
C VAL A 81 17.82 -14.28 11.79
N VAL A 82 18.45 -14.18 12.96
CA VAL A 82 19.04 -15.34 13.65
C VAL A 82 17.94 -16.32 14.08
N LEU A 83 16.91 -15.84 14.78
CA LEU A 83 15.79 -16.66 15.22
C LEU A 83 15.10 -17.36 14.05
N ARG A 84 14.90 -16.65 12.94
CA ARG A 84 14.34 -17.22 11.70
C ARG A 84 15.17 -18.40 11.18
N SER A 85 16.49 -18.32 11.29
CA SER A 85 17.39 -19.40 10.85
C SER A 85 17.26 -20.65 11.72
N GLU A 86 16.98 -20.47 13.02
CA GLU A 86 16.73 -21.56 13.97
C GLU A 86 15.34 -22.20 13.81
N LEU A 87 14.32 -21.38 13.51
CA LEU A 87 12.95 -21.84 13.32
C LEU A 87 12.69 -22.42 11.92
N LYS A 88 13.59 -22.18 10.97
CA LYS A 88 13.57 -22.73 9.60
C LYS A 88 13.15 -24.22 9.52
N PRO A 89 13.86 -25.17 10.16
CA PRO A 89 13.52 -26.59 10.06
C PRO A 89 12.14 -26.92 10.67
N VAL A 90 11.71 -26.14 11.67
CA VAL A 90 10.38 -26.32 12.30
C VAL A 90 9.28 -25.86 11.34
N ALA A 91 9.49 -24.72 10.69
CA ALA A 91 8.55 -24.17 9.70
C ALA A 91 8.42 -25.05 8.46
N GLU A 92 9.54 -25.58 7.95
CA GLU A 92 9.56 -26.48 6.79
C GLU A 92 8.80 -27.79 7.07
N ARG A 93 8.94 -28.37 8.26
CA ARG A 93 8.14 -29.55 8.68
C ARG A 93 6.64 -29.28 8.71
N ARG A 94 6.23 -28.03 8.89
CA ARG A 94 4.83 -27.60 8.91
C ARG A 94 4.37 -26.99 7.57
N GLY A 95 5.21 -27.03 6.53
CA GLY A 95 4.86 -26.59 5.18
C GLY A 95 4.86 -25.08 4.94
N VAL A 96 5.49 -24.27 5.81
CA VAL A 96 5.51 -22.81 5.70
C VAL A 96 6.85 -22.30 5.15
N LYS A 97 6.80 -21.42 4.14
CA LYS A 97 7.99 -20.81 3.52
C LYS A 97 8.60 -19.73 4.41
N LEU A 98 9.93 -19.70 4.50
CA LEU A 98 10.67 -18.74 5.32
C LEU A 98 10.47 -17.27 4.97
N THR A 99 10.24 -16.93 3.71
CA THR A 99 10.08 -15.53 3.29
C THR A 99 8.84 -14.90 3.95
N LEU A 100 7.87 -15.73 4.30
CA LEU A 100 6.64 -15.32 4.98
C LEU A 100 6.81 -15.14 6.48
N LEU A 101 7.88 -15.68 7.07
CA LEU A 101 8.12 -15.56 8.51
C LEU A 101 8.30 -14.08 8.89
N ILE A 102 9.20 -13.36 8.20
CA ILE A 102 9.37 -11.92 8.47
C ILE A 102 8.04 -11.18 8.27
N GLY A 103 7.27 -11.50 7.23
CA GLY A 103 5.95 -10.89 7.01
C GLY A 103 4.98 -11.15 8.17
N CYS A 104 4.92 -12.38 8.70
CA CYS A 104 4.01 -12.71 9.79
C CYS A 104 4.48 -12.13 11.13
N GLU A 105 5.79 -12.05 11.39
CA GLU A 105 6.34 -11.39 12.59
C GLU A 105 6.06 -9.88 12.58
N LEU A 106 6.24 -9.20 11.44
CA LEU A 106 5.92 -7.79 11.27
C LEU A 106 4.41 -7.52 11.46
N THR A 107 3.58 -8.40 10.90
CA THR A 107 2.11 -8.34 11.01
C THR A 107 1.66 -8.60 12.45
N ASN A 108 2.25 -9.59 13.12
CA ASN A 108 1.95 -9.91 14.51
C ASN A 108 2.38 -8.79 15.46
N ALA A 109 3.60 -8.26 15.30
CA ALA A 109 4.08 -7.11 16.07
C ALA A 109 3.18 -5.88 15.86
N ALA A 110 2.69 -5.64 14.63
CA ALA A 110 1.73 -4.57 14.37
C ALA A 110 0.42 -4.81 15.12
N SER A 111 -0.14 -6.03 15.08
CA SER A 111 -1.35 -6.39 15.81
C SER A 111 -1.21 -6.18 17.32
N LEU A 112 -0.08 -6.60 17.91
CA LEU A 112 0.22 -6.37 19.33
C LEU A 112 0.31 -4.87 19.64
N GLY A 113 1.00 -4.10 18.80
CA GLY A 113 1.06 -2.64 18.95
C GLY A 113 -0.32 -1.97 18.87
N LEU A 114 -1.21 -2.45 18.01
CA LEU A 114 -2.58 -1.94 17.88
C LEU A 114 -3.44 -2.20 19.14
N LEU A 115 -3.15 -3.25 19.92
CA LEU A 115 -3.82 -3.48 21.21
C LEU A 115 -3.53 -2.34 22.21
N HIS A 116 -2.30 -1.83 22.22
CA HIS A 116 -1.92 -0.70 23.09
C HIS A 116 -2.36 0.65 22.55
N PHE A 117 -2.47 0.77 21.23
CA PHE A 117 -2.81 2.02 20.53
C PHE A 117 -4.07 1.84 19.65
N PRO A 118 -5.27 1.66 20.25
CA PRO A 118 -6.49 1.36 19.50
C PRO A 118 -6.91 2.49 18.55
N ILE A 119 -6.44 3.72 18.77
CA ILE A 119 -6.67 4.87 17.88
C ILE A 119 -6.10 4.64 16.46
N LEU A 120 -5.02 3.88 16.34
CA LEU A 120 -4.45 3.52 15.04
C LEU A 120 -5.30 2.47 14.30
N ASN A 121 -6.15 1.73 15.02
CA ASN A 121 -7.12 0.80 14.47
C ASN A 121 -8.53 1.41 14.43
N SER A 122 -8.63 2.65 13.94
CA SER A 122 -9.89 3.36 13.81
C SER A 122 -10.19 3.71 12.35
N SER A 123 -11.42 4.11 12.08
CA SER A 123 -11.82 4.73 10.81
C SER A 123 -12.55 6.03 11.06
N LEU A 124 -12.27 7.01 10.21
CA LEU A 124 -12.92 8.32 10.25
C LEU A 124 -14.05 8.37 9.22
N ASP A 125 -15.21 8.85 9.65
CA ASP A 125 -16.33 9.13 8.75
C ASP A 125 -16.03 10.27 7.76
N GLU A 126 -16.70 10.31 6.61
CA GLU A 126 -16.46 11.32 5.56
C GLU A 126 -16.65 12.76 6.07
N GLY A 127 -17.56 12.96 7.03
CA GLY A 127 -17.81 14.24 7.69
C GLY A 127 -16.78 14.63 8.76
N CYS A 128 -15.82 13.76 9.09
CA CYS A 128 -14.85 13.93 10.18
C CYS A 128 -15.47 14.16 11.57
N GLN A 129 -16.72 13.74 11.77
CA GLN A 129 -17.46 13.96 13.03
C GLN A 129 -17.35 12.79 14.00
N ASN A 130 -17.26 11.57 13.48
CA ASN A 130 -17.25 10.35 14.27
C ASN A 130 -16.01 9.50 13.98
N ILE A 131 -15.34 9.07 15.05
CA ILE A 131 -14.23 8.11 15.00
C ILE A 131 -14.79 6.75 15.43
N THR A 132 -14.68 5.75 14.55
CA THR A 132 -15.09 4.38 14.85
C THR A 132 -13.88 3.54 15.20
N TYR A 133 -13.78 3.10 16.45
CA TYR A 133 -12.74 2.17 16.90
C TYR A 133 -13.12 0.74 16.52
N LYS A 134 -12.18 0.01 15.93
CA LYS A 134 -12.41 -1.37 15.51
C LYS A 134 -11.71 -2.32 16.50
N ALA A 135 -12.44 -3.31 17.01
CA ALA A 135 -11.88 -4.31 17.92
C ALA A 135 -11.10 -5.41 17.17
N SER A 136 -11.50 -5.71 15.93
CA SER A 136 -10.79 -6.65 15.07
C SER A 136 -9.61 -6.00 14.38
N HIS A 137 -8.47 -6.68 14.37
CA HIS A 137 -7.28 -6.27 13.62
C HIS A 137 -7.30 -6.98 12.26
N ASN A 138 -7.72 -6.27 11.21
CA ASN A 138 -7.62 -6.78 9.85
C ASN A 138 -6.48 -6.08 9.14
N ILE A 139 -5.31 -6.73 9.10
CA ILE A 139 -4.10 -6.11 8.60
C ILE A 139 -3.99 -6.36 7.09
N GLY A 140 -4.13 -5.29 6.31
CA GLY A 140 -3.89 -5.25 4.88
C GLY A 140 -2.41 -5.38 4.56
N LEU A 141 -2.09 -6.14 3.51
CA LEU A 141 -0.75 -6.25 2.97
C LEU A 141 -0.74 -5.88 1.50
N ALA A 142 -0.09 -4.77 1.18
CA ALA A 142 0.00 -4.32 -0.19
C ALA A 142 0.91 -5.26 -1.00
N MET A 143 0.37 -5.74 -2.12
CA MET A 143 1.03 -6.67 -3.02
C MET A 143 1.01 -6.13 -4.44
N ASP A 144 2.17 -6.21 -5.09
CA ASP A 144 2.29 -5.96 -6.52
C ASP A 144 1.88 -7.22 -7.29
N THR A 145 0.83 -7.10 -8.11
CA THR A 145 0.27 -8.21 -8.90
C THR A 145 0.20 -7.81 -10.37
N SER A 146 0.02 -8.79 -11.27
CA SER A 146 -0.13 -8.51 -12.70
C SER A 146 -1.36 -7.67 -13.04
N GLN A 147 -2.35 -7.61 -12.15
CA GLN A 147 -3.55 -6.77 -12.26
C GLN A 147 -3.39 -5.38 -11.62
N GLY A 148 -2.19 -5.09 -11.09
CA GLY A 148 -1.86 -3.85 -10.37
C GLY A 148 -1.71 -4.05 -8.86
N LEU A 149 -1.71 -2.93 -8.13
CA LEU A 149 -1.58 -2.90 -6.67
C LEU A 149 -2.88 -3.37 -6.01
N LEU A 150 -2.82 -4.51 -5.35
CA LEU A 150 -3.93 -5.04 -4.55
C LEU A 150 -3.52 -5.09 -3.08
N VAL A 151 -4.50 -4.92 -2.18
CA VAL A 151 -4.28 -4.92 -0.74
C VAL A 151 -5.21 -5.94 -0.08
N PRO A 152 -4.92 -7.24 -0.21
CA PRO A 152 -5.62 -8.25 0.58
C PRO A 152 -5.32 -8.06 2.07
N ASN A 153 -6.23 -8.46 2.94
CA ASN A 153 -6.06 -8.35 4.38
C ASN A 153 -6.23 -9.68 5.12
N VAL A 154 -5.37 -9.89 6.12
CA VAL A 154 -5.48 -11.00 7.06
C VAL A 154 -6.50 -10.62 8.13
N LYS A 155 -7.55 -11.43 8.29
CA LYS A 155 -8.63 -11.15 9.23
C LYS A 155 -8.27 -11.57 10.65
N ASN A 156 -8.69 -10.77 11.62
CA ASN A 156 -8.61 -11.07 13.05
C ASN A 156 -7.21 -11.53 13.50
N VAL A 157 -6.17 -10.80 13.11
CA VAL A 157 -4.77 -11.14 13.43
C VAL A 157 -4.54 -11.31 14.92
N GLN A 158 -5.28 -10.59 15.77
CA GLN A 158 -5.20 -10.68 17.24
C GLN A 158 -5.56 -12.06 17.82
N SER A 159 -6.26 -12.90 17.06
CA SER A 159 -6.69 -14.23 17.47
C SER A 159 -5.87 -15.35 16.81
N LEU A 160 -4.94 -15.00 15.93
CA LEU A 160 -4.18 -15.96 15.13
C LEU A 160 -2.76 -16.14 15.70
N SER A 161 -2.28 -17.37 15.67
CA SER A 161 -0.87 -17.65 15.91
C SER A 161 0.00 -17.16 14.74
N VAL A 162 1.30 -16.93 15.03
CA VAL A 162 2.30 -16.58 13.99
C VAL A 162 2.29 -17.58 12.83
N PHE A 163 2.01 -18.85 13.13
CA PHE A 163 1.93 -19.90 12.13
C PHE A 163 0.68 -19.78 11.24
N GLU A 164 -0.50 -19.53 11.83
CA GLU A 164 -1.74 -19.33 11.07
C GLU A 164 -1.67 -18.05 10.23
N ILE A 165 -1.07 -16.99 10.76
CA ILE A 165 -0.79 -15.77 10.00
C ILE A 165 0.08 -16.14 8.78
N ALA A 166 1.18 -16.88 8.96
CA ALA A 166 2.05 -17.26 7.85
C ALA A 166 1.33 -18.11 6.79
N GLN A 167 0.43 -19.02 7.20
CA GLN A 167 -0.39 -19.80 6.27
C GLN A 167 -1.36 -18.91 5.49
N GLU A 168 -2.02 -17.97 6.14
CA GLU A 168 -2.95 -17.06 5.49
C GLU A 168 -2.23 -16.11 4.53
N LEU A 169 -1.04 -15.62 4.91
CA LEU A 169 -0.18 -14.85 4.00
C LEU A 169 0.23 -15.66 2.78
N ASN A 170 0.54 -16.95 2.95
CA ASN A 170 0.86 -17.83 1.82
C ASN A 170 -0.34 -17.99 0.87
N ARG A 171 -1.54 -18.19 1.44
CA ARG A 171 -2.79 -18.30 0.69
C ARG A 171 -3.05 -17.04 -0.12
N LEU A 172 -3.00 -15.87 0.52
CA LEU A 172 -3.21 -14.57 -0.12
C LEU A 172 -2.16 -14.29 -1.20
N GLN A 173 -0.89 -14.60 -0.94
CA GLN A 173 0.17 -14.46 -1.93
C GLN A 173 -0.07 -15.32 -3.18
N THR A 174 -0.52 -16.57 -2.97
CA THR A 174 -0.79 -17.53 -4.06
C THR A 174 -2.00 -17.10 -4.87
N LEU A 175 -3.09 -16.67 -4.20
CA LEU A 175 -4.28 -16.16 -4.86
C LEU A 175 -4.01 -14.86 -5.62
N GLY A 176 -3.21 -13.95 -5.05
CA GLY A 176 -2.79 -12.73 -5.72
C GLY A 176 -1.91 -12.97 -6.94
N ALA A 177 -1.04 -13.98 -6.89
CA ALA A 177 -0.21 -14.37 -8.05
C ALA A 177 -1.04 -14.96 -9.20
N VAL A 178 -2.12 -15.69 -8.90
CA VAL A 178 -3.04 -16.26 -9.90
C VAL A 178 -4.15 -15.27 -10.29
N GLY A 179 -4.29 -14.15 -9.58
CA GLY A 179 -5.34 -13.14 -9.83
C GLY A 179 -6.74 -13.57 -9.38
N GLN A 180 -6.84 -14.47 -8.41
CA GLN A 180 -8.10 -15.03 -7.88
C GLN A 180 -8.48 -14.47 -6.51
N LEU A 181 -8.04 -13.24 -6.18
CA LEU A 181 -8.44 -12.59 -4.94
C LEU A 181 -9.91 -12.16 -5.02
N GLY A 182 -10.71 -12.65 -4.09
CA GLY A 182 -12.12 -12.27 -3.97
C GLY A 182 -12.31 -10.91 -3.31
N GLN A 183 -13.55 -10.42 -3.36
CA GLN A 183 -13.93 -9.17 -2.69
C GLN A 183 -13.82 -9.27 -1.16
N ALA A 184 -13.98 -10.47 -0.60
CA ALA A 184 -13.90 -10.72 0.84
C ALA A 184 -12.49 -10.48 1.38
N GLU A 185 -11.46 -10.87 0.61
CA GLU A 185 -10.04 -10.65 0.95
C GLU A 185 -9.62 -9.19 0.82
N LEU A 186 -10.21 -8.44 -0.11
CA LEU A 186 -9.84 -7.05 -0.37
C LEU A 186 -10.60 -6.04 0.50
N SER A 187 -11.75 -6.43 1.05
CA SER A 187 -12.61 -5.52 1.83
C SER A 187 -12.34 -5.61 3.32
N GLY A 188 -12.60 -4.52 4.05
CA GLY A 188 -12.61 -4.53 5.52
C GLY A 188 -11.23 -4.51 6.17
N GLY A 189 -10.21 -3.98 5.49
CA GLY A 189 -8.95 -3.61 6.10
C GLY A 189 -9.14 -2.54 7.18
N THR A 190 -8.30 -2.59 8.20
CA THR A 190 -8.29 -1.61 9.30
C THR A 190 -6.95 -0.93 9.46
N PHE A 191 -5.88 -1.61 9.06
CA PHE A 191 -4.51 -1.11 9.09
C PHE A 191 -3.74 -1.75 7.94
N THR A 192 -2.94 -1.00 7.20
CA THR A 192 -2.19 -1.55 6.06
C THR A 192 -0.68 -1.51 6.27
N LEU A 193 -0.01 -2.58 5.87
CA LEU A 193 1.44 -2.68 5.73
C LEU A 193 1.79 -2.86 4.25
N SER A 194 2.77 -2.14 3.75
CA SER A 194 3.21 -2.16 2.35
C SER A 194 4.69 -2.54 2.28
N ASN A 195 4.99 -3.71 1.71
CA ASN A 195 6.36 -4.22 1.63
C ASN A 195 7.05 -3.83 0.31
N ILE A 196 7.42 -2.56 0.19
CA ILE A 196 8.21 -2.05 -0.95
C ILE A 196 9.61 -2.67 -1.01
N GLY A 197 10.11 -3.21 0.11
CA GLY A 197 11.41 -3.87 0.19
C GLY A 197 11.52 -5.09 -0.71
N SER A 198 10.40 -5.75 -1.03
CA SER A 198 10.34 -6.86 -1.98
C SER A 198 10.76 -6.48 -3.40
N ILE A 199 10.52 -5.22 -3.81
CA ILE A 199 10.87 -4.65 -5.12
C ILE A 199 12.24 -3.91 -5.06
N GLY A 200 12.79 -3.76 -3.85
CA GLY A 200 14.09 -3.13 -3.61
C GLY A 200 14.03 -1.68 -3.12
N GLY A 201 12.85 -1.16 -2.78
CA GLY A 201 12.70 0.18 -2.20
C GLY A 201 13.27 0.25 -0.77
N THR A 202 13.84 1.40 -0.39
CA THR A 202 14.41 1.64 0.95
C THR A 202 13.50 2.49 1.83
N TYR A 203 12.97 3.58 1.28
CA TYR A 203 12.00 4.46 1.93
C TYR A 203 10.84 4.74 0.97
N ALA A 204 9.64 4.88 1.52
CA ALA A 204 8.51 5.43 0.80
C ALA A 204 7.68 6.30 1.74
N LYS A 205 6.97 7.27 1.17
CA LYS A 205 5.90 7.96 1.87
C LYS A 205 4.59 7.30 1.44
N PRO A 206 4.07 6.31 2.18
CA PRO A 206 2.84 5.65 1.79
C PRO A 206 1.67 6.62 1.87
N VAL A 207 0.68 6.42 0.99
CA VAL A 207 -0.57 7.18 1.00
C VAL A 207 -1.62 6.33 1.72
N ILE A 208 -2.35 6.95 2.66
CA ILE A 208 -3.37 6.27 3.46
C ILE A 208 -4.49 5.79 2.54
N LEU A 209 -5.01 4.59 2.82
CA LEU A 209 -6.13 4.00 2.09
C LEU A 209 -7.42 4.28 2.85
N PRO A 210 -8.26 5.25 2.45
CA PRO A 210 -9.52 5.50 3.15
C PRO A 210 -10.41 4.24 3.10
N PRO A 211 -11.11 3.87 4.19
CA PRO A 211 -11.34 4.64 5.42
C PRO A 211 -10.33 4.38 6.56
N GLU A 212 -9.18 3.75 6.28
CA GLU A 212 -8.11 3.54 7.27
C GLU A 212 -7.46 4.87 7.66
N VAL A 213 -6.81 4.89 8.82
CA VAL A 213 -6.21 6.09 9.39
C VAL A 213 -4.68 6.04 9.42
N ALA A 214 -4.09 4.86 9.19
CA ALA A 214 -2.65 4.66 9.22
C ALA A 214 -2.21 3.58 8.22
N ILE A 215 -1.03 3.77 7.65
CA ILE A 215 -0.37 2.83 6.76
C ILE A 215 1.14 2.82 7.04
N GLY A 216 1.74 1.63 7.05
CA GLY A 216 3.19 1.46 7.16
C GLY A 216 3.81 1.00 5.85
N ALA A 217 4.95 1.55 5.48
CA ALA A 217 5.81 1.07 4.40
C ALA A 217 7.08 0.45 4.98
N LEU A 218 7.35 -0.78 4.57
CA LEU A 218 8.47 -1.60 5.01
C LEU A 218 9.51 -1.63 3.89
N GLY A 219 10.68 -1.07 4.17
CA GLY A 219 11.82 -1.02 3.26
C GLY A 219 12.55 -2.35 3.13
N LYS A 220 13.50 -2.40 2.20
CA LYS A 220 14.42 -3.53 2.02
C LYS A 220 15.29 -3.70 3.26
N ILE A 221 15.45 -4.94 3.71
CA ILE A 221 16.42 -5.30 4.74
C ILE A 221 17.82 -5.25 4.14
N GLN A 222 18.71 -4.45 4.72
CA GLN A 222 20.09 -4.26 4.27
C GLN A 222 21.06 -4.63 5.39
N VAL A 223 22.15 -5.30 5.03
CA VAL A 223 23.26 -5.54 5.95
C VAL A 223 24.14 -4.29 5.96
N LEU A 224 24.16 -3.58 7.09
CA LEU A 224 24.92 -2.35 7.28
C LEU A 224 25.90 -2.49 8.45
N PRO A 225 27.08 -1.85 8.39
CA PRO A 225 27.97 -1.77 9.54
C PRO A 225 27.33 -0.86 10.61
N ARG A 226 27.24 -1.36 11.84
CA ARG A 226 26.79 -0.63 13.03
C ARG A 226 27.77 -0.87 14.18
N PHE A 227 27.76 0.02 15.16
CA PHE A 227 28.57 -0.16 16.36
C PHE A 227 27.78 -0.95 17.40
N ASP A 228 28.42 -1.91 18.04
CA ASP A 228 27.87 -2.56 19.22
C ASP A 228 28.03 -1.67 20.47
N GLY A 229 27.47 -2.11 21.60
CA GLY A 229 27.60 -1.39 22.88
C GLY A 229 29.04 -1.29 23.40
N GLY A 230 29.97 -2.06 22.84
CA GLY A 230 31.41 -2.01 23.14
C GLY A 230 32.21 -1.15 22.15
N GLY A 231 31.57 -0.52 21.16
CA GLY A 231 32.22 0.31 20.16
C GLY A 231 32.87 -0.45 19.00
N HIS A 232 32.62 -1.76 18.84
CA HIS A 232 33.13 -2.53 17.71
C HIS A 232 32.15 -2.49 16.53
N VAL A 233 32.69 -2.50 15.31
CA VAL A 233 31.87 -2.57 14.10
C VAL A 233 31.36 -4.00 13.92
N THR A 234 30.04 -4.15 13.95
CA THR A 234 29.33 -5.40 13.72
C THR A 234 28.39 -5.27 12.53
N ARG A 235 28.06 -6.42 11.92
CA ARG A 235 27.06 -6.50 10.85
C ARG A 235 25.67 -6.45 11.48
N ALA A 236 24.83 -5.51 11.03
CA ALA A 236 23.44 -5.42 11.46
C ALA A 236 22.49 -5.51 10.26
N HIS A 237 21.37 -6.22 10.41
CA HIS A 237 20.30 -6.29 9.41
C HIS A 237 19.30 -5.18 9.68
N ILE A 238 19.48 -4.04 9.02
CA ILE A 238 18.65 -2.86 9.23
C ILE A 238 17.51 -2.83 8.21
N MET A 239 16.30 -2.58 8.70
CA MET A 239 15.13 -2.27 7.90
C MET A 239 14.68 -0.85 8.20
N LYS A 240 14.33 -0.10 7.17
CA LYS A 240 13.73 1.23 7.30
C LYS A 240 12.22 1.08 7.28
N VAL A 241 11.54 1.75 8.20
CA VAL A 241 10.09 1.81 8.27
C VAL A 241 9.61 3.25 8.09
N SER A 242 8.52 3.41 7.37
CA SER A 242 7.90 4.72 7.13
C SER A 242 6.41 4.62 7.34
N TRP A 243 5.91 5.36 8.31
CA TRP A 243 4.51 5.41 8.68
C TRP A 243 3.87 6.67 8.10
N SER A 244 2.65 6.53 7.60
CA SER A 244 1.76 7.65 7.32
C SER A 244 0.50 7.52 8.15
N ALA A 245 0.07 8.61 8.78
CA ALA A 245 -1.16 8.65 9.56
C ALA A 245 -1.98 9.92 9.31
N ASP A 246 -3.28 9.82 9.54
CA ASP A 246 -4.21 10.93 9.47
C ASP A 246 -3.98 11.89 10.64
N HIS A 247 -3.35 13.03 10.34
CA HIS A 247 -2.95 14.00 11.36
C HIS A 247 -4.13 14.73 12.00
N ARG A 248 -5.37 14.53 11.49
CA ARG A 248 -6.58 15.07 12.12
C ARG A 248 -6.92 14.37 13.44
N ILE A 249 -6.52 13.10 13.58
CA ILE A 249 -6.84 12.27 14.75
C ILE A 249 -5.61 11.70 15.45
N ILE A 250 -4.52 11.46 14.73
CA ILE A 250 -3.29 10.87 15.27
C ILE A 250 -2.25 11.97 15.40
N ASP A 251 -1.68 12.10 16.59
CA ASP A 251 -0.55 12.99 16.85
C ASP A 251 0.79 12.27 16.60
N GLY A 252 1.84 13.08 16.38
CA GLY A 252 3.18 12.53 16.13
C GLY A 252 3.73 11.74 17.33
N ALA A 253 3.31 12.08 18.55
CA ALA A 253 3.73 11.39 19.76
C ALA A 253 3.15 9.97 19.84
N THR A 254 1.88 9.77 19.49
CA THR A 254 1.26 8.43 19.47
C THR A 254 1.88 7.56 18.40
N MET A 255 2.13 8.09 17.21
CA MET A 255 2.78 7.32 16.15
C MET A 255 4.22 6.93 16.53
N CYS A 256 4.97 7.86 17.14
CA CYS A 256 6.32 7.57 17.65
C CYS A 256 6.30 6.47 18.73
N ARG A 257 5.38 6.56 19.71
CA ARG A 257 5.23 5.52 20.75
C ARG A 257 4.87 4.16 20.16
N PHE A 258 3.93 4.12 19.21
CA PHE A 258 3.58 2.89 18.51
C PHE A 258 4.76 2.31 17.74
N SER A 259 5.48 3.13 16.97
CA SER A 259 6.64 2.67 16.21
C SER A 259 7.77 2.18 17.12
N ASN A 260 7.97 2.82 18.28
CA ASN A 260 8.96 2.37 19.26
C ASN A 260 8.60 1.01 19.85
N LEU A 261 7.33 0.80 20.23
CA LEU A 261 6.85 -0.47 20.74
C LEU A 261 6.94 -1.57 19.67
N TRP A 262 6.53 -1.26 18.45
CA TRP A 262 6.64 -2.15 17.31
C TRP A 262 8.10 -2.53 17.01
N ARG A 263 9.01 -1.56 17.07
CA ARG A 263 10.46 -1.80 16.94
C ARG A 263 10.97 -2.71 18.06
N GLU A 264 10.58 -2.48 19.31
CA GLU A 264 11.01 -3.28 20.46
C GLU A 264 10.62 -4.75 20.31
N TYR A 265 9.41 -5.04 19.84
CA TYR A 265 8.97 -6.41 19.55
C TYR A 265 9.83 -7.10 18.49
N LEU A 266 10.32 -6.36 17.49
CA LEU A 266 11.12 -6.92 16.41
C LEU A 266 12.60 -7.05 16.75
N GLU A 267 13.13 -6.10 17.53
CA GLU A 267 14.50 -6.13 18.06
C GLU A 267 14.64 -7.20 19.16
N ASN A 268 13.55 -7.49 19.87
CA ASN A 268 13.49 -8.55 20.87
C ASN A 268 12.30 -9.50 20.64
N PRO A 269 12.38 -10.42 19.67
CA PRO A 269 11.26 -11.32 19.34
C PRO A 269 10.77 -12.16 20.53
N ALA A 270 11.61 -12.38 21.54
CA ALA A 270 11.21 -13.10 22.76
C ALA A 270 10.21 -12.31 23.62
N SER A 271 10.22 -10.97 23.59
CA SER A 271 9.25 -10.16 24.35
C SER A 271 7.83 -10.35 23.81
N MET A 272 7.68 -10.56 22.50
CA MET A 272 6.37 -10.82 21.89
C MET A 272 5.65 -12.00 22.55
N VAL A 273 6.38 -13.01 23.03
CA VAL A 273 5.81 -14.20 23.67
C VAL A 273 5.06 -13.86 24.96
N LEU A 274 5.46 -12.80 25.67
CA LEU A 274 4.80 -12.37 26.92
C LEU A 274 3.45 -11.73 26.66
N ASP A 275 3.27 -11.10 25.50
CA ASP A 275 2.06 -10.39 25.11
C ASP A 275 1.16 -11.21 24.16
N LEU A 276 1.60 -12.41 23.77
CA LEU A 276 0.76 -13.40 23.07
C LEU A 276 -0.26 -14.00 24.05
N LYS A 277 -1.53 -14.03 23.64
CA LYS A 277 -2.63 -14.69 24.38
C LYS A 277 -2.70 -16.18 24.11
#